data_AF-W0FQX4-F1
#
_entry.id   AF-W0FQX4-F1
#
_cell.length_a   1.000
_cell.length_b   1.000
_cell.length_c   1.000
_cell.angle_alpha   90.00
_cell.angle_beta   90.00
_cell.angle_gamma   90.00
#
_symmetry.space_group_name_H-M   'P 1'
#
loop_
_entity.id
_entity.type
_entity.pdbx_description
1 polymer ?
#
loop_
_entity_poly.entity_id
_entity_poly.type
_entity_poly.pdbx_seq_one_letter_code
_entity_poly.pdbx_strand_id
1 'polypeptide(L)' 'MDGAGIDIWVGSGKKTVDAIMCIVDLMKRDSEIKILIGCTEEEKMEVYKTHNETQYMKGVLIRRSAVD' A
#
# COMPACT_ATOMS: atom_id res chain seq x y z
N MET A 1 6.24 -1.65 12.65
CA MET A 1 6.39 -0.26 12.18
C MET A 1 7.87 0.09 12.31
N ASP A 2 8.48 0.52 11.20
CA ASP A 2 9.93 0.68 11.05
C ASP A 2 10.51 1.95 11.70
N GLY A 3 9.65 2.87 12.16
CA GLY A 3 10.05 4.11 12.82
C GLY A 3 10.39 5.26 11.87
N ALA A 4 10.25 5.09 10.55
CA ALA A 4 10.62 6.08 9.53
C ALA A 4 9.47 7.02 9.09
N GLY A 5 8.26 6.81 9.62
CA GLY A 5 7.06 7.53 9.21
C GLY A 5 6.11 6.61 8.44
N ILE A 6 5.23 7.19 7.62
CA ILE A 6 4.30 6.44 6.77
C ILE A 6 4.58 6.81 5.32
N ASP A 7 4.92 5.81 4.51
CA ASP A 7 5.12 5.98 3.08
C ASP A 7 3.80 6.27 2.35
N ILE A 8 3.87 7.12 1.33
CA ILE A 8 2.73 7.49 0.49
C ILE A 8 3.04 7.16 -0.97
N TRP A 9 2.18 6.35 -1.58
CA TRP A 9 2.09 6.22 -3.03
C TRP A 9 1.15 7.29 -3.58
N VAL A 10 1.67 8.12 -4.49
CA VAL A 10 0.91 9.20 -5.12
C VAL A 10 0.61 8.82 -6.56
N GLY A 11 -0.66 8.54 -6.85
CA GLY A 11 -1.12 8.19 -8.19
C GLY A 11 -1.54 9.39 -9.04
N SER A 12 -1.95 9.09 -10.26
CA SER A 12 -2.33 10.06 -11.30
C SER A 12 -3.76 10.60 -11.19
N GLY A 13 -4.61 10.00 -10.37
CA GLY A 13 -6.00 10.37 -10.14
C GLY A 13 -6.23 11.53 -9.17
N LYS A 14 -7.49 11.65 -8.72
CA LYS A 14 -7.93 12.69 -7.76
C LYS A 14 -7.17 12.52 -6.45
N LYS A 15 -6.68 13.61 -5.84
CA LYS A 15 -5.87 13.57 -4.60
C LYS A 15 -6.72 13.26 -3.35
N THR A 16 -7.30 12.07 -3.31
CA THR A 16 -8.03 11.48 -2.19
C THR A 16 -7.31 10.24 -1.70
N VAL A 17 -7.45 9.90 -0.42
CA VAL A 17 -7.00 8.60 0.09
C VAL A 17 -7.92 7.52 -0.48
N ASP A 18 -7.37 6.56 -1.22
CA ASP A 18 -8.15 5.54 -1.93
C ASP A 18 -7.97 4.13 -1.36
N ALA A 19 -6.80 3.85 -0.79
CA ALA A 19 -6.48 2.55 -0.22
C ALA A 19 -5.30 2.65 0.76
N ILE A 20 -5.08 1.58 1.51
CA ILE A 20 -3.83 1.34 2.23
C ILE A 20 -3.27 -0.03 1.82
N MET A 21 -1.94 -0.13 1.82
CA MET A 21 -1.22 -1.40 1.74
C MET A 21 -0.69 -1.73 3.13
N CYS A 22 -1.06 -2.89 3.67
CA CYS A 22 -0.53 -3.39 4.94
C CYS A 22 0.39 -4.58 4.66
N ILE A 23 1.64 -4.49 5.09
CA ILE A 23 2.74 -5.36 4.66
C ILE A 23 3.40 -5.99 5.88
N VAL A 24 3.80 -7.26 5.74
CA VAL A 24 4.73 -7.94 6.62
C VAL A 24 6.00 -8.25 5.83
N ASP A 25 7.14 -7.82 6.35
CA ASP A 25 8.47 -8.09 5.79
C ASP A 25 9.23 -9.05 6.73
N LEU A 26 9.41 -10.29 6.28
CA LEU A 26 10.09 -11.34 7.04
C LEU A 26 11.61 -11.16 7.05
N MET A 27 12.18 -10.40 6.11
CA MET A 27 13.61 -10.12 6.04
C MET A 27 13.99 -9.05 7.07
N LYS A 28 13.22 -7.96 7.14
CA LYS A 28 13.38 -6.90 8.14
C LYS A 28 12.79 -7.23 9.50
N ARG A 29 11.90 -8.24 9.55
CA ARG A 29 11.16 -8.66 10.75
C ARG A 29 10.27 -7.55 11.30
N ASP A 30 9.62 -6.82 10.41
CA ASP A 30 8.72 -5.74 10.75
C ASP A 30 7.44 -5.77 9.92
N SER A 31 6.58 -4.82 10.23
CA SER A 31 5.36 -4.54 9.50
C SER A 31 5.32 -3.07 9.12
N GLU A 32 4.70 -2.80 7.98
CA GLU A 32 4.59 -1.45 7.42
C GLU A 32 3.19 -1.20 6.88
N ILE A 33 2.72 0.05 7.01
CA ILE A 33 1.51 0.54 6.36
C ILE A 33 1.94 1.63 5.37
N LYS A 34 1.47 1.53 4.13
CA LYS A 34 1.64 2.57 3.10
C LYS A 34 0.26 3.10 2.69
N ILE A 35 0.13 4.41 2.55
CA ILE A 35 -1.11 5.07 2.12
C ILE A 35 -1.06 5.27 0.60
N LEU A 36 -2.16 4.96 -0.10
CA LEU A 36 -2.31 5.24 -1.53
C LEU A 36 -3.25 6.45 -1.70
N ILE A 37 -2.76 7.48 -2.39
CA ILE A 37 -3.47 8.74 -2.64
C ILE A 37 -3.56 9.01 -4.14
N GLY A 38 -4.78 9.13 -4.65
CA GLY A 38 -5.09 9.31 -6.05
C GLY A 38 -4.62 8.20 -6.96
N CYS A 39 -4.55 6.96 -6.48
CA CYS A 39 -4.18 5.83 -7.33
C CYS A 39 -5.39 5.34 -8.14
N THR A 40 -5.20 5.12 -9.44
CA THR A 40 -6.17 4.36 -10.26
C THR A 40 -6.19 2.90 -9.81
N GLU A 41 -7.16 2.10 -10.27
CA GLU A 41 -7.17 0.67 -9.94
C GLU A 41 -5.92 -0.05 -10.51
N GLU A 42 -5.46 0.35 -11.68
CA GLU A 42 -4.24 -0.19 -12.30
C GLU A 42 -3.02 0.10 -11.41
N GLU A 43 -2.84 1.35 -10.99
CA GLU A 43 -1.76 1.77 -10.10
C GLU A 43 -1.84 1.05 -8.73
N LYS A 44 -3.05 0.90 -8.16
CA LYS A 44 -3.24 0.10 -6.92
C LYS A 44 -2.78 -1.34 -7.11
N MET A 45 -3.06 -1.93 -8.26
CA MET A 45 -2.67 -3.31 -8.57
C MET A 45 -1.17 -3.45 -8.85
N GLU A 46 -0.51 -2.44 -9.40
CA GLU A 46 0.95 -2.39 -9.50
C GLU A 46 1.59 -2.39 -8.11
N VAL A 47 1.15 -1.49 -7.22
CA VAL A 47 1.61 -1.44 -5.83
C VAL A 47 1.37 -2.78 -5.13
N TYR A 48 0.21 -3.41 -5.32
CA TYR A 48 -0.08 -4.75 -4.79
C TYR A 48 0.89 -5.83 -5.27
N LYS A 49 1.18 -5.87 -6.57
CA LYS A 49 2.10 -6.85 -7.14
C LYS A 49 3.52 -6.64 -6.59
N THR A 50 4.00 -5.40 -6.57
CA THR A 50 5.33 -5.07 -6.04
C THR A 50 5.52 -5.57 -4.60
N HIS A 51 4.55 -5.34 -3.71
CA HIS A 51 4.66 -5.75 -2.30
C HIS A 51 4.28 -7.22 -2.04
N ASN A 52 4.04 -8.00 -3.09
CA ASN A 52 3.76 -9.44 -3.01
C ASN A 52 4.64 -10.31 -3.93
N GLU A 53 5.58 -9.71 -4.65
CA GLU A 53 6.40 -10.39 -5.67
C GLU A 53 7.36 -11.41 -5.07
N THR A 54 7.88 -11.15 -3.86
CA THR A 54 8.92 -11.99 -3.23
C THR A 54 8.34 -12.93 -2.17
N GLN A 55 9.08 -13.97 -1.79
CA GLN A 55 8.68 -14.90 -0.72
C GLN A 55 8.74 -14.27 0.69
N TYR A 56 9.51 -13.18 0.86
CA TYR A 56 9.77 -12.58 2.17
C TYR A 56 8.82 -11.43 2.49
N MET A 57 8.16 -10.85 1.49
CA MET A 57 7.24 -9.74 1.66
C MET A 57 5.85 -10.15 1.17
N LYS A 58 4.85 -9.93 2.03
CA LYS A 58 3.44 -10.12 1.69
C LYS A 58 2.62 -8.96 2.19
N GLY A 59 1.67 -8.53 1.38
CA GLY A 59 0.82 -7.40 1.70
C GLY A 59 -0.63 -7.60 1.28
N VAL A 60 -1.53 -7.01 2.05
CA VAL A 60 -2.96 -6.93 1.73
C VAL A 60 -3.29 -5.51 1.31
N LEU A 61 -3.98 -5.39 0.18
CA LEU A 61 -4.51 -4.11 -0.31
C LEU A 61 -5.92 -3.91 0.25
N ILE A 62 -6.09 -2.92 1.11
CA ILE A 62 -7.37 -2.57 1.72
C ILE A 62 -7.88 -1.30 1.03
N ARG A 63 -8.96 -1.43 0.26
CA ARG A 63 -9.57 -0.31 -0.45
C ARG A 63 -10.44 0.50 0.51
N ARG A 64 -10.42 1.83 0.36
CA ARG A 64 -11.36 2.70 1.04
C ARG A 64 -12.73 2.51 0.41
N SER A 65 -13.69 1.98 1.18
CA SER A 65 -15.08 1.96 0.78
C SER A 65 -15.59 3.39 0.57
N ALA A 66 -16.51 3.58 -0.37
CA ALA A 66 -17.28 4.82 -0.40
C ALA A 66 -17.92 5.00 0.99
N VAL A 67 -17.72 6.17 1.58
CA VAL A 67 -18.52 6.61 2.72
C VAL A 67 -19.77 7.18 2.08
N ASP A 68 -20.90 6.50 2.25
CA ASP A 68 -22.22 7.03 1.87
C ASP A 68 -22.48 8.38 2.54
#